data_AF-A0A2I0US87-F1
#
_entry.id   AF-A0A2I0US87-F1
#
_cell.length_a   1.000
_cell.length_b   1.000
_cell.length_c   1.000
_cell.angle_alpha   90.00
_cell.angle_beta   90.00
_cell.angle_gamma   90.00
#
_symmetry.space_group_name_H-M   'P 1'
#
loop_
_entity.id
_entity.type
_entity.pdbx_description
1 polymer ?
#
loop_
_entity_poly.entity_id
_entity_poly.type
_entity_poly.pdbx_seq_one_letter_code
_entity_poly.pdbx_strand_id
1 'polypeptide(L)'
;MMIYCWLSFQEGQPIYLAVKGVVFDVTSGKEFYGKGAPYNALVGKDSTRGVAKMSLDPADLTHDIVPAFIENYAAAIQSIT
;
A
#
# COMPACT_ATOMS: atom_id res chain seq x y z
N MET A 1 -2.94 -22.74 -15.13
CA MET A 1 -2.18 -21.93 -16.12
C MET A 1 -1.94 -20.53 -15.51
N MET A 2 -1.01 -20.43 -14.56
CA MET A 2 -0.59 -19.18 -13.90
C MET A 2 0.36 -18.45 -14.85
N ILE A 3 -0.07 -17.36 -15.51
CA ILE A 3 0.84 -16.69 -16.46
C ILE A 3 0.88 -15.18 -16.48
N TYR A 4 0.13 -14.43 -15.66
CA TYR A 4 0.30 -12.97 -15.63
C TYR A 4 0.20 -12.37 -14.21
N CYS A 5 1.24 -12.58 -13.40
CA CYS A 5 1.47 -11.75 -12.20
C CYS A 5 2.98 -11.68 -11.87
N TRP A 6 3.83 -11.55 -12.89
CA TRP A 6 5.30 -11.48 -12.73
C TRP A 6 5.99 -10.46 -13.65
N LEU A 7 5.25 -9.60 -14.35
CA LEU A 7 5.75 -8.29 -14.80
C LEU A 7 5.14 -7.28 -13.81
N SER A 8 5.85 -6.57 -12.94
CA SER A 8 6.85 -5.56 -13.28
C SER A 8 7.53 -5.06 -11.99
N PHE A 9 8.42 -5.84 -11.39
CA PHE A 9 9.32 -5.28 -10.37
C PHE A 9 10.75 -5.49 -10.85
N GLN A 10 11.16 -4.65 -11.80
CA GLN A 10 12.53 -4.57 -12.29
C GLN A 10 13.37 -3.87 -11.21
N GLU A 11 14.53 -4.42 -10.87
CA GLU A 11 15.46 -3.75 -9.96
C GLU A 11 15.86 -2.39 -10.56
N GLY A 12 15.45 -1.30 -9.91
CA GLY A 12 15.66 0.07 -10.38
C GLY A 12 14.40 0.82 -10.79
N GLN A 13 13.21 0.19 -10.74
CA GLN A 13 11.96 0.93 -10.93
C GLN A 13 11.55 1.69 -9.67
N PRO A 14 11.00 2.91 -9.84
CA PRO A 14 10.51 3.70 -8.72
C PRO A 14 9.33 3.02 -8.05
N ILE A 15 9.31 3.10 -6.72
CA ILE A 15 8.33 2.44 -5.87
C ILE A 15 7.33 3.49 -5.39
N TYR A 16 6.07 3.30 -5.74
CA TYR A 16 5.00 4.22 -5.36
C TYR A 16 4.00 3.55 -4.42
N LEU A 17 3.56 4.33 -3.44
CA LEU A 17 2.54 3.96 -2.46
C LEU A 17 1.41 4.98 -2.50
N ALA A 18 0.17 4.55 -2.71
CA ALA A 18 -0.99 5.43 -2.63
C ALA A 18 -1.66 5.33 -1.25
N VAL A 19 -1.84 6.47 -0.58
CA VAL A 19 -2.56 6.59 0.69
C VAL A 19 -3.52 7.77 0.59
N LYS A 20 -4.81 7.51 0.81
CA LYS A 20 -5.93 8.46 0.73
C LYS A 20 -5.98 9.22 -0.60
N GLY A 21 -5.65 8.55 -1.70
CA GLY A 21 -5.52 9.17 -3.03
C GLY A 21 -4.28 10.05 -3.22
N VAL A 22 -3.37 10.12 -2.23
CA VAL A 22 -2.07 10.77 -2.36
C VAL A 22 -1.02 9.72 -2.71
N VAL A 23 -0.21 9.99 -3.74
CA VAL A 23 0.88 9.11 -4.16
C VAL A 23 2.18 9.55 -3.53
N PHE A 24 2.81 8.66 -2.77
CA PHE A 24 4.11 8.84 -2.14
C PHE A 24 5.17 8.06 -2.91
N ASP A 25 6.30 8.72 -3.19
CA ASP A 25 7.50 8.06 -3.70
C ASP A 25 8.28 7.45 -2.52
N VAL A 26 8.29 6.13 -2.46
CA VAL A 26 9.01 5.36 -1.43
C VAL A 26 10.19 4.59 -2.03
N THR A 27 10.71 5.05 -3.17
CA THR A 27 11.85 4.43 -3.86
C THR A 27 13.10 4.35 -2.98
N SER A 28 13.33 5.36 -2.13
CA SER A 28 14.42 5.36 -1.15
C SER A 28 14.28 4.27 -0.09
N GLY A 29 13.05 3.81 0.18
CA GLY A 29 12.72 2.74 1.12
C GLY A 29 12.68 1.35 0.50
N LYS A 30 13.49 1.06 -0.53
CA LYS A 30 13.56 -0.25 -1.22
C LYS A 30 13.64 -1.43 -0.25
N GLU A 31 14.31 -1.30 0.90
CA GLU A 31 14.46 -2.37 1.88
C GLU A 31 13.14 -2.76 2.56
N PHE A 32 12.20 -1.82 2.62
CA PHE A 32 10.90 -1.98 3.28
C PHE A 32 9.78 -2.30 2.28
N TYR A 33 9.82 -1.70 1.10
CA TYR A 33 8.78 -1.78 0.07
C TYR A 33 9.17 -2.64 -1.14
N GLY A 34 10.45 -3.00 -1.27
CA GLY A 34 10.98 -3.78 -2.38
C GLY A 34 10.48 -5.22 -2.41
N LYS A 35 10.85 -5.95 -3.46
CA LYS A 35 10.44 -7.34 -3.65
C LYS A 35 10.91 -8.24 -2.49
N GLY A 36 9.96 -8.91 -1.83
CA GLY A 36 10.25 -9.77 -0.67
C GLY A 36 10.37 -9.02 0.66
N ALA A 37 10.22 -7.69 0.66
CA ALA A 37 10.17 -6.89 1.86
C ALA A 37 8.80 -6.98 2.56
N PRO A 38 8.71 -6.72 3.87
CA PRO A 38 7.47 -6.87 4.64
C PRO A 38 6.32 -6.00 4.13
N TYR A 39 6.61 -4.81 3.58
CA TYR A 39 5.60 -3.88 3.06
C TYR A 39 5.39 -3.97 1.54
N ASN A 40 5.96 -4.98 0.88
CA ASN A 40 5.78 -5.17 -0.56
C ASN A 40 4.30 -5.27 -0.97
N ALA A 41 3.48 -5.87 -0.11
CA ALA A 41 2.07 -6.08 -0.38
C ALA A 41 1.24 -4.78 -0.48
N LEU A 42 1.79 -3.66 -0.01
CA LEU A 42 1.18 -2.33 -0.07
C LEU A 42 1.54 -1.56 -1.37
N VAL A 43 2.56 -2.00 -2.09
CA VAL A 43 3.08 -1.26 -3.25
C VAL A 43 2.21 -1.47 -4.49
N GLY A 44 2.05 -0.42 -5.30
CA GLY A 44 1.36 -0.49 -6.58
C GLY A 44 -0.17 -0.60 -6.48
N LYS A 45 -0.74 -0.34 -5.30
CA LYS A 45 -2.18 -0.32 -5.03
C LYS A 45 -2.52 0.80 -4.03
N ASP A 46 -3.81 1.09 -3.88
CA ASP A 46 -4.30 1.94 -2.81
C ASP A 46 -4.21 1.20 -1.48
N SER A 47 -3.31 1.68 -0.63
CA SER A 47 -2.97 1.08 0.66
C SER A 47 -3.53 1.87 1.85
N THR A 48 -4.46 2.79 1.60
CA THR A 48 -5.10 3.61 2.65
C THR A 48 -5.56 2.79 3.84
N ARG A 49 -6.25 1.67 3.58
CA ARG A 49 -6.80 0.81 4.63
C ARG A 49 -5.72 0.05 5.41
N GLY A 50 -4.75 -0.54 4.71
CA GLY A 50 -3.64 -1.27 5.33
C GLY A 50 -2.80 -0.38 6.24
N VAL A 51 -2.51 0.84 5.79
CA VAL A 51 -1.76 1.82 6.61
C VAL A 51 -2.61 2.32 7.78
N ALA A 52 -3.89 2.64 7.57
CA ALA A 52 -4.78 3.11 8.64
C ALA A 52 -5.05 2.05 9.72
N LYS A 53 -5.06 0.76 9.36
CA LYS A 53 -5.20 -0.35 10.30
C LYS A 53 -3.86 -0.87 10.85
N MET A 54 -2.73 -0.38 10.35
CA MET A 54 -1.40 -0.96 10.58
C MET A 54 -1.39 -2.48 10.33
N SER A 55 -2.11 -2.92 9.30
CA SER A 55 -2.33 -4.32 8.97
C SER A 55 -1.84 -4.63 7.56
N LEU A 56 -1.11 -5.74 7.45
CA LEU A 56 -0.62 -6.29 6.18
C LEU A 56 -1.45 -7.48 5.70
N ASP A 57 -2.57 -7.77 6.38
CA ASP A 57 -3.42 -8.88 6.00
C ASP A 57 -4.04 -8.63 4.62
N PRO A 58 -4.07 -9.64 3.73
CA PRO A 58 -4.64 -9.51 2.39
C PRO A 58 -6.13 -9.10 2.42
N ALA A 59 -6.86 -9.37 3.50
CA ALA A 59 -8.24 -8.92 3.70
C ALA A 59 -8.37 -7.41 3.95
N ASP A 60 -7.31 -6.76 4.45
CA ASP A 60 -7.23 -5.32 4.67
C ASP A 60 -6.56 -4.57 3.51
N LEU A 61 -5.85 -5.26 2.62
CA LEU A 61 -5.24 -4.74 1.40
C LEU A 61 -6.26 -4.53 0.26
N THR A 62 -7.39 -3.91 0.56
CA THR A 62 -8.40 -3.50 -0.43
C THR A 62 -8.45 -1.98 -0.56
N HIS A 63 -8.71 -1.53 -1.79
CA HIS A 63 -9.04 -0.16 -2.15
C HIS A 63 -10.41 0.32 -1.61
N ASP A 64 -11.25 -0.59 -1.10
CA ASP A 64 -12.60 -0.25 -0.64
C ASP A 64 -12.56 0.52 0.69
N ILE A 65 -12.52 1.84 0.57
CA ILE A 65 -12.80 2.79 1.64
C ILE A 65 -14.32 2.97 1.75
N VAL A 66 -14.99 2.01 2.40
CA VAL A 66 -16.40 2.20 2.77
C VAL A 66 -16.54 3.43 3.68
N PRO A 67 -17.62 4.22 3.58
CA PRO A 67 -17.79 5.43 4.41
C PRO A 67 -17.67 5.15 5.92
N ALA A 68 -18.17 3.99 6.36
CA ALA A 68 -18.05 3.53 7.75
C ALA A 68 -16.59 3.26 8.20
N PHE A 69 -15.68 2.99 7.27
CA PHE A 69 -14.25 2.88 7.55
C PHE A 69 -13.64 4.26 7.77
N ILE A 70 -14.02 5.25 6.96
CA ILE A 70 -13.49 6.60 7.09
C ILE A 70 -13.87 7.20 8.45
N GLU A 71 -15.08 6.98 8.96
CA GLU A 71 -15.47 7.51 10.28
C GLU A 71 -14.66 6.92 11.44
N ASN A 72 -14.42 5.60 11.42
CA ASN A 72 -13.70 4.92 12.50
C ASN A 72 -12.18 5.10 12.45
N TYR A 73 -11.62 5.39 11.27
CA TYR A 73 -10.16 5.53 11.07
C TYR A 73 -9.74 6.94 10.65
N ALA A 74 -10.66 7.92 10.66
CA ALA A 74 -10.35 9.32 10.34
C ALA A 74 -9.16 9.86 11.13
N ALA A 75 -9.08 9.52 12.42
CA ALA A 75 -7.98 9.92 13.30
C ALA A 75 -6.63 9.29 12.90
N ALA A 76 -6.62 8.00 12.51
CA ALA A 76 -5.41 7.31 12.08
C ALA A 76 -4.90 7.83 10.71
N ILE A 77 -5.81 8.25 9.84
CA ILE A 77 -5.46 8.82 8.53
C ILE A 77 -4.94 10.26 8.67
N GLN A 78 -5.47 11.05 9.60
CA GLN A 78 -4.99 12.41 9.87
C GLN A 78 -3.56 12.46 10.44
N SER A 79 -3.09 11.40 11.11
CA SER A 79 -1.70 11.33 11.60
C SER A 79 -0.67 10.96 10.53
N ILE A 80 -1.11 10.59 9.31
CA ILE A 80 -0.20 10.20 8.20
C ILE A 80 0.14 11.41 7.31
N THR A 81 -0.65 12.48 7.38
CA THR A 81 -0.41 13.76 6.69
C THR A 81 0.18 14.78 7.65
#